data_AF-A0A1J5SZZ2-F1
#
_entry.id   AF-A0A1J5SZZ2-F1
#
_cell.length_a   1.000
_cell.length_b   1.000
_cell.length_c   1.000
_cell.angle_alpha   90.00
_cell.angle_beta   90.00
_cell.angle_gamma   90.00
#
_symmetry.space_group_name_H-M   'P 1'
#
loop_
_entity.id
_entity.type
_entity.pdbx_description
1 polymer ?
#
loop_
_entity_poly.entity_id
_entity_poly.type
_entity_poly.pdbx_seq_one_letter_code
_entity_poly.pdbx_strand_id
1 'polypeptide(L)' 'MADIVNLDSARRRHRQSRADGITLCQSGFHKWQAMAGQRFDVKQGRLVTTERCTRCNMERTKLT' A
#
# COMPACT_ATOMS: atom_id res chain seq x y z
N MET A 1 39.84 10.82 -20.98
CA MET A 1 39.22 11.24 -19.71
C MET A 1 38.25 10.15 -19.31
N ALA A 2 38.43 9.51 -18.16
CA ALA A 2 37.55 8.44 -17.73
C ALA A 2 36.31 9.03 -17.04
N ASP A 3 35.13 8.64 -17.50
CA ASP A 3 33.86 9.10 -16.94
C ASP A 3 33.57 8.34 -15.64
N ILE A 4 33.44 9.06 -14.53
CA ILE A 4 33.17 8.48 -13.21
C ILE A 4 31.65 8.44 -13.04
N VAL A 5 31.05 7.26 -13.24
CA VAL A 5 29.62 7.06 -13.08
C VAL A 5 29.27 6.92 -11.58
N ASN A 6 28.52 7.89 -11.03
CA ASN A 6 28.07 7.84 -9.65
C ASN A 6 26.88 6.87 -9.48
N LEU A 7 27.13 5.72 -8.84
CA LEU A 7 26.15 4.66 -8.62
C LEU A 7 25.31 4.82 -7.34
N ASP A 8 25.58 5.84 -6.52
CA ASP A 8 24.93 5.98 -5.20
C ASP A 8 23.45 6.29 -5.31
N SER A 9 23.06 7.05 -6.34
CA SER A 9 21.66 7.35 -6.61
C SER A 9 20.84 6.08 -6.93
N ALA A 10 21.41 5.15 -7.69
CA ALA A 10 20.76 3.88 -8.02
C ALA A 10 20.66 2.97 -6.80
N ARG A 11 21.72 2.88 -5.99
CA ARG A 11 21.73 2.12 -4.74
C ARG A 11 20.72 2.64 -3.72
N ARG A 12 20.51 3.96 -3.66
CA ARG A 12 19.49 4.59 -2.81
C ARG A 12 18.08 4.22 -3.29
N ARG A 13 17.79 4.39 -4.59
CA ARG A 13 16.48 4.04 -5.17
C ARG A 13 16.13 2.56 -4.94
N HIS A 14 17.09 1.66 -5.12
CA HIS A 14 16.90 0.22 -4.89
C HIS A 14 16.61 -0.12 -3.42
N ARG A 15 17.26 0.55 -2.46
CA ARG A 15 16.95 0.37 -1.03
C ARG A 15 15.56 0.90 -0.70
N GLN A 16 15.18 2.03 -1.28
CA GLN A 16 13.87 2.64 -1.07
C GLN A 16 12.75 1.73 -1.60
N SER A 17 12.87 1.22 -2.83
CA SER A 17 11.87 0.30 -3.40
C SER A 17 11.72 -1.01 -2.61
N ARG A 18 12.79 -1.50 -1.98
CA ARG A 18 12.73 -2.68 -1.11
C ARG A 18 12.07 -2.40 0.24
N ALA A 19 12.23 -1.19 0.76
CA ALA A 19 11.62 -0.78 2.03
C ALA A 19 10.15 -0.34 1.85
N ASP A 20 9.78 0.10 0.65
CA ASP A 20 8.43 0.55 0.32
C ASP A 20 7.41 -0.56 0.56
N GLY A 21 6.47 -0.28 1.45
CA GLY A 21 5.37 -1.19 1.81
C GLY A 21 5.70 -2.27 2.83
N ILE A 22 6.97 -2.45 3.23
CA ILE A 22 7.36 -3.40 4.28
C ILE A 22 7.25 -2.74 5.65
N THR A 23 8.00 -1.67 5.90
CA THR A 23 8.13 -1.10 7.26
C THR A 23 6.82 -0.49 7.76
N LEU A 24 6.19 0.38 6.97
CA LEU A 24 4.96 1.08 7.39
C LEU A 24 3.77 0.12 7.57
N CYS A 25 3.58 -0.81 6.64
CA CYS A 25 2.45 -1.73 6.70
C CYS A 25 2.64 -2.80 7.78
N GLN A 26 3.86 -3.28 8.03
CA GLN A 26 4.14 -4.19 9.14
C GLN A 26 3.86 -3.55 10.51
N SER A 27 4.06 -2.23 10.64
CA SER A 27 3.72 -1.48 11.85
C SER A 27 2.22 -1.09 11.94
N GLY A 28 1.38 -1.50 10.98
CA GLY A 28 -0.06 -1.18 10.96
C GLY A 28 -0.44 0.14 10.27
N PHE A 29 0.52 0.90 9.73
CA PHE A 29 0.28 2.17 9.02
C PHE A 29 0.01 1.95 7.53
N HIS A 30 -1.16 1.40 7.26
CA HIS A 30 -1.62 1.14 5.89
C HIS A 30 -2.14 2.40 5.20
N LYS A 31 -1.85 2.53 3.90
CA LYS A 31 -2.44 3.55 3.03
C LYS A 31 -3.65 2.95 2.32
N TRP A 32 -4.81 3.15 2.92
CA TRP A 32 -6.07 2.60 2.44
C TRP A 32 -6.63 3.40 1.27
N GLN A 33 -7.12 2.69 0.26
CA GLN A 33 -7.80 3.23 -0.90
C GLN A 33 -9.13 2.49 -1.06
N ALA A 34 -10.23 3.24 -1.07
CA ALA A 34 -11.57 2.72 -1.34
C ALA A 34 -11.60 2.02 -2.71
N MET A 35 -12.00 0.76 -2.71
CA MET A 35 -12.29 0.04 -3.94
C MET A 35 -13.66 0.51 -4.48
N ALA A 36 -13.74 0.72 -5.80
CA ALA A 36 -15.00 1.08 -6.43
C ALA A 36 -15.97 -0.10 -6.34
N GLY A 37 -17.17 0.16 -5.83
CA GLY A 37 -18.21 -0.84 -5.58
C GLY A 37 -18.44 -1.08 -4.09
N GLN A 38 -19.28 -0.24 -3.49
CA GLN A 38 -19.84 -0.53 -2.16
C GLN A 38 -20.61 -1.85 -2.24
N ARG A 39 -20.34 -2.76 -1.31
CA ARG A 39 -20.99 -4.08 -1.25
C ARG A 39 -22.03 -4.07 -0.16
N PHE A 40 -23.17 -4.72 -0.37
CA PHE A 40 -24.14 -4.93 0.71
C PHE A 40 -23.75 -6.19 1.49
N ASP A 41 -23.43 -6.05 2.77
CA ASP A 41 -23.14 -7.19 3.64
C ASP A 41 -24.46 -7.80 4.12
N VAL A 42 -24.81 -8.98 3.61
CA VAL A 42 -26.05 -9.70 3.95
C VAL A 42 -26.13 -10.07 5.44
N LYS A 43 -24.98 -10.36 6.07
CA LYS A 43 -24.96 -10.74 7.49
C LYS A 43 -25.18 -9.53 8.40
N GLN A 44 -24.68 -8.37 7.98
CA GLN A 44 -24.81 -7.14 8.75
C GLN A 44 -26.00 -6.27 8.34
N GLY A 45 -26.65 -6.58 7.22
CA GLY A 45 -27.81 -5.87 6.70
C GLY A 45 -27.53 -4.43 6.25
N ARG A 46 -26.30 -4.11 5.83
CA ARG A 46 -25.90 -2.73 5.46
C ARG A 46 -24.85 -2.68 4.36
N LEU A 47 -24.71 -1.50 3.75
CA LEU A 47 -23.63 -1.21 2.81
C LEU A 47 -22.29 -1.11 3.55
N VAL A 48 -21.28 -1.73 2.96
CA VAL A 48 -19.90 -1.72 3.45
C VAL A 48 -18.96 -1.29 2.34
N THR A 49 -17.92 -0.55 2.73
CA THR A 49 -16.88 -0.10 1.81
C THR A 49 -15.63 -0.94 2.01
N THR A 50 -15.14 -1.57 0.93
CA THR A 50 -13.90 -2.34 0.97
C THR A 50 -12.68 -1.44 0.71
N GLU A 51 -11.87 -1.35 1.75
CA GLU A 51 -10.54 -0.76 1.88
C GLU A 51 -9.44 -1.61 1.24
N ARG A 52 -8.64 -1.18 0.24
CA ARG A 52 -7.39 -1.89 -0.13
C ARG A 52 -6.15 -1.04 0.11
N CYS A 53 -5.13 -1.61 0.74
CA CYS A 53 -3.86 -0.93 0.96
C CYS A 53 -3.08 -0.84 -0.36
N THR A 54 -2.71 0.37 -0.79
CA THR A 54 -1.95 0.57 -2.04
C THR A 54 -0.51 0.08 -1.99
N ARG A 55 -0.01 -0.26 -0.79
CA ARG A 55 1.38 -0.68 -0.57
C ARG A 55 1.51 -2.19 -0.46
N CYS A 56 0.76 -2.81 0.44
CA CYS A 56 0.83 -4.24 0.74
C CYS A 56 -0.36 -5.05 0.21
N ASN A 57 -1.30 -4.41 -0.49
CA ASN A 57 -2.49 -5.04 -1.06
C ASN A 57 -3.46 -5.70 -0.07
N MET A 58 -3.24 -5.53 1.24
CA MET A 58 -4.15 -5.98 2.29
C MET A 58 -5.53 -5.33 2.13
N GLU A 59 -6.59 -6.07 2.44
CA GLU A 59 -7.97 -5.61 2.35
C GLU A 59 -8.58 -5.47 3.75
N ARG A 60 -9.39 -4.43 3.95
CA ARG A 60 -10.21 -4.25 5.15
C ARG A 60 -11.61 -3.81 4.76
N THR A 61 -12.60 -4.14 5.57
CA THR A 61 -13.97 -3.68 5.36
C THR A 61 -14.29 -2.61 6.39
N LYS A 62 -14.70 -1.42 5.93
CA LYS A 62 -15.15 -0.34 6.80
C LYS A 62 -16.67 -0.25 6.74
N LEU A 63 -17.26 -0.25 7.93
CA LEU A 63 -18.69 0.01 8.13
C LEU A 63 -18.91 1.51 7.94
N THR A 64 -19.82 1.86 7.05
CA THR A 64 -20.30 3.24 6.88
C THR A 64 -21.62 3.35 7.63
#